data_AF-A0A1J5FR54-F1
#
_entry.id   AF-A0A1J5FR54-F1
#
_cell.length_a   1.000
_cell.length_b   1.000
_cell.length_c   1.000
_cell.angle_alpha   90.00
_cell.angle_beta   90.00
_cell.angle_gamma   90.00
#
_symmetry.space_group_name_H-M   'P 1'
#
loop_
_entity.id
_entity.type
_entity.pdbx_description
1 polymer ?
#
loop_
_entity_poly.entity_id
_entity_poly.type
_entity_poly.pdbx_seq_one_letter_code
_entity_poly.pdbx_strand_id
1 'polypeptide(L)'
;MRKTTIASFISRYKIYGICVIAVFILAFFLRAQESISGNYLFLIDQGRDMMAVKNIVFDHHLTLIGPYTSLQGIFQGPIWYYLLSIPVFLMSGNPVGTVYLMVIISMTVIFVSFFWVKKRFGIAAALFVAFLFAVSPEAIAASTYSWNPHPMWLLILLFIISIFEVRQNKSFNILLWISVSLMFHFEMALGAFFLLASVIYLLAFNRAVFKTKFFFIGVLIGSLFFIPQISFDLRHNFLMARSVMALFSGSNQGLLVVGESNKYLNLVVGHYYAFYGNFKSSFISQGFFSYVPSILLSMLIIVMAFSKKKKLIFKEEKQFLSITFKFVIIIFMLSFLYPFPIRYWFLTGFQTFYLLFFGIILSIFLRIKGGKLLVTVLILFFSVYSFSRLNILYFNPPNDGGTAKIKGKLSAVDYVYKDSRGKKFDLLVFTPPVYTDAYDYLIFWRVKTKYGYIPGHDKNGQFYLLMEPDYEKPWSYKGWLETVIKDGKVLSTVTLPSGIIIQKRIYEEQAKK
;
A
#
# COMPACT_ATOMS: atom_id res chain seq x y z
N MET A 1 -47.42 14.07 13.96
CA MET A 1 -46.83 12.72 13.79
C MET A 1 -47.32 12.14 12.46
N ARG A 2 -46.48 12.05 11.42
CA ARG A 2 -46.87 11.40 10.16
C ARG A 2 -46.73 9.87 10.33
N LYS A 3 -47.82 9.12 10.18
CA LYS A 3 -47.83 7.65 10.14
C LYS A 3 -46.94 7.19 8.98
N THR A 4 -45.73 6.73 9.28
CA THR A 4 -44.91 5.97 8.33
C THR A 4 -45.60 4.63 8.08
N THR A 5 -46.19 4.46 6.90
CA THR A 5 -46.78 3.19 6.46
C THR A 5 -45.69 2.12 6.30
N ILE A 6 -46.04 0.86 6.60
CA ILE A 6 -45.14 -0.30 6.44
C ILE A 6 -44.51 -0.36 5.03
N ALA A 7 -45.26 0.04 3.99
CA ALA A 7 -44.76 0.16 2.62
C ALA A 7 -43.62 1.18 2.46
N SER A 8 -43.69 2.34 3.14
CA SER A 8 -42.63 3.37 3.13
C SER A 8 -41.37 2.94 3.88
N PHE A 9 -41.55 2.07 4.89
CA PHE A 9 -40.45 1.44 5.60
C PHE A 9 -39.76 0.42 4.68
N ILE A 10 -40.52 -0.51 4.10
CA ILE A 10 -39.99 -1.54 3.19
C ILE A 10 -39.26 -0.92 1.99
N SER A 11 -39.82 0.13 1.37
CA SER A 11 -39.18 0.80 0.23
C SER A 11 -37.84 1.45 0.59
N ARG A 12 -37.74 2.05 1.78
CA ARG A 12 -36.50 2.66 2.28
C ARG A 12 -35.39 1.62 2.50
N TYR A 13 -35.71 0.44 3.04
CA TYR A 13 -34.71 -0.63 3.20
C TYR A 13 -34.24 -1.19 1.86
N LYS A 14 -35.15 -1.32 0.88
CA LYS A 14 -34.78 -1.72 -0.49
C LYS A 14 -33.81 -0.73 -1.13
N ILE A 15 -34.07 0.58 -1.01
CA ILE A 15 -33.17 1.62 -1.55
C ILE A 15 -31.79 1.55 -0.91
N TYR A 16 -31.71 1.46 0.42
CA TYR A 16 -30.40 1.34 1.09
C TYR A 16 -29.66 0.06 0.68
N GLY A 17 -30.35 -1.06 0.53
CA GLY A 17 -29.76 -2.30 0.03
C GLY A 17 -29.14 -2.14 -1.36
N ILE A 18 -29.88 -1.50 -2.29
CA ILE A 18 -29.37 -1.20 -3.64
C ILE A 18 -28.15 -0.29 -3.58
N CYS A 19 -28.18 0.77 -2.76
CA CYS A 19 -27.03 1.66 -2.60
C CYS A 19 -25.79 0.94 -2.05
N VAL A 20 -25.97 0.03 -1.08
CA VAL A 20 -24.86 -0.79 -0.57
C VAL A 20 -24.27 -1.63 -1.69
N ILE A 21 -25.10 -2.40 -2.40
CA ILE A 21 -24.64 -3.27 -3.49
C ILE A 21 -23.91 -2.44 -4.55
N ALA A 22 -24.48 -1.30 -4.97
CA ALA A 22 -23.87 -0.41 -5.95
C ALA A 22 -22.49 0.11 -5.51
N VAL A 23 -22.32 0.50 -4.24
CA VAL A 23 -21.03 0.98 -3.71
C VAL A 23 -19.99 -0.15 -3.69
N PHE A 24 -20.36 -1.37 -3.31
CA PHE A 24 -19.42 -2.50 -3.30
C PHE A 24 -19.03 -2.94 -4.71
N ILE A 25 -19.97 -2.96 -5.65
CA ILE A 25 -19.70 -3.23 -7.07
C ILE A 25 -18.76 -2.16 -7.64
N LEU A 26 -19.06 -0.88 -7.39
CA LEU A 26 -18.21 0.23 -7.80
C LEU A 26 -16.80 0.10 -7.23
N ALA A 27 -16.69 -0.20 -5.93
CA ALA A 27 -15.42 -0.38 -5.25
C ALA A 27 -14.58 -1.50 -5.87
N PHE A 28 -15.21 -2.64 -6.17
CA PHE A 28 -14.56 -3.79 -6.79
C PHE A 28 -14.03 -3.45 -8.18
N PHE A 29 -14.88 -2.91 -9.07
CA PHE A 29 -14.46 -2.63 -10.44
C PHE A 29 -13.41 -1.52 -10.51
N LEU A 30 -13.43 -0.50 -9.64
CA LEU A 30 -12.36 0.50 -9.62
C LEU A 30 -10.97 -0.08 -9.28
N ARG A 31 -10.90 -1.28 -8.69
CA ARG A 31 -9.68 -1.91 -8.15
C ARG A 31 -9.23 -3.13 -8.93
N ALA A 32 -10.19 -3.89 -9.48
CA ALA A 32 -9.94 -5.22 -10.03
C ALA A 32 -9.29 -5.21 -11.42
N GLN A 33 -9.12 -4.05 -12.08
CA GLN A 33 -8.67 -3.98 -13.48
C GLN A 33 -7.34 -4.69 -13.71
N GLU A 34 -6.34 -4.48 -12.85
CA GLU A 34 -5.02 -5.10 -13.00
C GLU A 34 -5.05 -6.60 -12.71
N SER A 35 -5.89 -6.99 -11.76
CA SER A 35 -6.17 -8.38 -11.38
C SER A 35 -6.87 -9.17 -12.49
N ILE A 36 -7.84 -8.53 -13.16
CA ILE A 36 -8.63 -9.11 -14.27
C ILE A 36 -7.78 -9.17 -15.53
N SER A 37 -7.04 -8.11 -15.85
CA SER A 37 -6.20 -8.05 -17.05
C SER A 37 -4.93 -8.90 -16.95
N GLY A 38 -4.48 -9.20 -15.72
CA GLY A 38 -3.20 -9.86 -15.45
C GLY A 38 -1.99 -9.01 -15.85
N ASN A 39 -2.13 -7.68 -15.89
CA ASN A 39 -1.09 -6.75 -16.33
C ASN A 39 -0.65 -5.74 -15.27
N TYR A 40 -0.38 -6.22 -14.06
CA TYR A 40 -0.03 -5.40 -12.91
C TYR A 40 1.45 -4.98 -12.89
N LEU A 41 1.75 -4.01 -12.01
CA LEU A 41 3.10 -3.52 -11.77
C LEU A 41 3.99 -4.64 -11.21
N PHE A 42 5.18 -4.82 -11.78
CA PHE A 42 6.12 -5.86 -11.34
C PHE A 42 7.55 -5.34 -11.43
N LEU A 43 7.90 -4.47 -10.48
CA LEU A 43 9.19 -3.80 -10.37
C LEU A 43 10.12 -4.57 -9.42
N ILE A 44 11.22 -3.91 -9.04
CA ILE A 44 12.22 -4.42 -8.11
C ILE A 44 11.60 -4.90 -6.78
N ASP A 45 10.68 -4.15 -6.18
CA ASP A 45 10.07 -4.53 -4.90
C ASP A 45 9.26 -5.82 -5.03
N GLN A 46 8.42 -5.94 -6.07
CA GLN A 46 7.65 -7.16 -6.32
C GLN A 46 8.58 -8.32 -6.66
N GLY A 47 9.64 -8.10 -7.44
CA GLY A 47 10.66 -9.11 -7.72
C GLY A 47 11.32 -9.65 -6.45
N ARG A 48 11.87 -8.75 -5.61
CA ARG A 48 12.48 -9.07 -4.31
C ARG A 48 11.51 -9.88 -3.44
N ASP A 49 10.28 -9.40 -3.32
CA ASP A 49 9.28 -10.03 -2.46
C ASP A 49 8.92 -11.43 -2.97
N MET A 50 8.81 -11.60 -4.29
CA MET A 50 8.55 -12.90 -4.89
C MET A 50 9.74 -13.85 -4.77
N MET A 51 10.98 -13.37 -4.82
CA MET A 51 12.17 -14.19 -4.53
C MET A 51 12.19 -14.67 -3.07
N ALA A 52 11.83 -13.80 -2.11
CA ALA A 52 11.66 -14.24 -0.72
C ALA A 52 10.54 -15.27 -0.56
N VAL A 53 9.40 -15.06 -1.23
CA VAL A 53 8.29 -16.03 -1.26
C VAL A 53 8.70 -17.34 -1.92
N LYS A 54 9.53 -17.32 -2.98
CA LYS A 54 10.08 -18.53 -3.60
C LYS A 54 10.84 -19.35 -2.56
N ASN A 55 11.73 -18.71 -1.82
CA ASN A 55 12.55 -19.36 -0.81
C ASN A 55 11.67 -20.00 0.27
N ILE A 56 10.59 -19.34 0.69
CA ILE A 56 9.65 -19.87 1.69
C ILE A 56 8.85 -21.05 1.14
N VAL A 57 8.22 -20.88 -0.02
CA VAL A 57 7.22 -21.80 -0.56
C VAL A 57 7.86 -23.04 -1.21
N PHE A 58 8.90 -22.84 -2.01
CA PHE A 58 9.49 -23.88 -2.85
C PHE A 58 10.82 -24.40 -2.33
N ASP A 59 11.63 -23.53 -1.72
CA ASP A 59 12.93 -23.96 -1.18
C ASP A 59 12.85 -24.31 0.31
N HIS A 60 11.71 -24.07 0.98
CA HIS A 60 11.47 -24.34 2.41
C HIS A 60 12.44 -23.61 3.36
N HIS A 61 12.95 -22.45 2.95
CA HIS A 61 13.82 -21.59 3.74
C HIS A 61 13.03 -20.42 4.34
N LEU A 62 12.69 -20.54 5.63
CA LEU A 62 11.98 -19.50 6.38
C LEU A 62 12.88 -18.29 6.69
N THR A 63 12.27 -17.11 6.80
CA THR A 63 12.97 -15.86 7.14
C THR A 63 12.46 -15.25 8.45
N LEU A 64 13.37 -14.60 9.16
CA LEU A 64 13.08 -13.89 10.41
C LEU A 64 12.80 -12.39 10.18
N ILE A 65 13.06 -11.88 8.98
CA ILE A 65 12.89 -10.48 8.59
C ILE A 65 12.11 -10.35 7.28
N GLY A 66 11.46 -9.20 7.12
CA GLY A 66 10.78 -8.75 5.92
C GLY A 66 11.69 -7.90 5.02
N PRO A 67 11.10 -7.10 4.11
CA PRO A 67 11.81 -6.17 3.26
C PRO A 67 12.74 -5.23 4.03
N TYR A 68 13.85 -4.84 3.40
CA TYR A 68 14.68 -3.76 3.90
C TYR A 68 13.91 -2.43 3.87
N THR A 69 14.25 -1.55 4.80
CA THR A 69 13.72 -0.17 4.82
C THR A 69 14.72 0.77 4.16
N SER A 70 14.33 2.04 3.97
CA SER A 70 15.29 3.09 3.58
C SER A 70 16.29 3.43 4.70
N LEU A 71 16.13 2.87 5.90
CA LEU A 71 17.05 3.01 7.00
C LEU A 71 18.03 1.84 7.01
N GLN A 72 19.32 2.15 6.97
CA GLN A 72 20.36 1.12 6.90
C GLN A 72 20.36 0.22 8.14
N GLY A 73 20.34 -1.09 7.91
CA GLY A 73 20.34 -2.12 8.97
C GLY A 73 19.01 -2.25 9.71
N ILE A 74 17.93 -1.65 9.20
CA ILE A 74 16.58 -1.79 9.75
C ILE A 74 15.69 -2.52 8.73
N PHE A 75 15.04 -3.58 9.18
CA PHE A 75 14.20 -4.45 8.37
C PHE A 75 12.77 -4.47 8.89
N GLN A 76 11.80 -4.52 7.97
CA GLN A 76 10.42 -4.82 8.33
C GLN A 76 10.31 -6.22 8.95
N GLY A 77 9.22 -6.53 9.64
CA GLY A 77 8.95 -7.88 10.12
C GLY A 77 8.54 -8.85 8.99
N PRO A 78 8.67 -10.18 9.18
CA PRO A 78 8.58 -11.15 8.09
C PRO A 78 7.16 -11.52 7.64
N ILE A 79 6.11 -11.07 8.35
CA ILE A 79 4.72 -11.41 8.05
C ILE A 79 4.31 -10.97 6.64
N TRP A 80 4.92 -9.90 6.10
CA TRP A 80 4.72 -9.53 4.71
C TRP A 80 4.97 -10.71 3.75
N TYR A 81 6.12 -11.37 3.86
CA TYR A 81 6.46 -12.50 3.00
C TYR A 81 5.58 -13.73 3.26
N TYR A 82 5.24 -14.02 4.52
CA TYR A 82 4.33 -15.11 4.84
C TYR A 82 2.92 -14.87 4.30
N LEU A 83 2.43 -13.62 4.36
CA LEU A 83 1.13 -13.24 3.83
C LEU A 83 1.08 -13.42 2.31
N LEU A 84 2.14 -13.02 1.61
CA LEU A 84 2.26 -13.23 0.16
C LEU A 84 2.41 -14.71 -0.23
N SER A 85 3.03 -15.52 0.63
CA SER A 85 3.27 -16.94 0.36
C SER A 85 1.97 -17.74 0.22
N ILE A 86 0.90 -17.37 0.93
CA ILE A 86 -0.40 -18.06 0.88
C ILE A 86 -1.00 -18.06 -0.53
N PRO A 87 -1.32 -16.90 -1.15
CA PRO A 87 -1.91 -16.90 -2.48
C PRO A 87 -0.93 -17.40 -3.55
N VAL A 88 0.37 -17.20 -3.39
CA VAL A 88 1.37 -17.68 -4.35
C VAL A 88 1.45 -19.21 -4.35
N PHE A 89 1.41 -19.84 -3.18
CA PHE A 89 1.31 -21.30 -3.06
C PHE A 89 0.03 -21.84 -3.70
N LEU A 90 -1.13 -21.25 -3.36
CA LEU A 90 -2.44 -21.65 -3.93
C LEU A 90 -2.50 -21.50 -5.46
N MET A 91 -1.71 -20.59 -6.02
CA MET A 91 -1.65 -20.32 -7.46
C MET A 91 -0.41 -20.91 -8.15
N SER A 92 0.24 -21.91 -7.54
CA SER A 92 1.39 -22.61 -8.14
C SER A 92 2.51 -21.67 -8.59
N GLY A 93 2.84 -20.68 -7.75
CA GLY A 93 3.90 -19.71 -8.00
C GLY A 93 3.48 -18.49 -8.83
N ASN A 94 2.22 -18.39 -9.28
CA ASN A 94 1.81 -17.23 -10.09
C ASN A 94 1.79 -15.94 -9.25
N PRO A 95 2.58 -14.89 -9.60
CA PRO A 95 2.63 -13.66 -8.82
C PRO A 95 1.29 -12.90 -8.76
N VAL A 96 0.33 -13.21 -9.65
CA VAL A 96 -0.99 -12.54 -9.67
C VAL A 96 -1.73 -12.72 -8.34
N GLY A 97 -1.47 -13.82 -7.64
CA GLY A 97 -2.05 -14.08 -6.32
C GLY A 97 -1.76 -12.98 -5.31
N THR A 98 -0.60 -12.33 -5.40
CA THR A 98 -0.26 -11.19 -4.53
C THR A 98 -1.15 -9.97 -4.78
N VAL A 99 -1.60 -9.75 -6.02
CA VAL A 99 -2.50 -8.64 -6.37
C VAL A 99 -3.93 -8.95 -5.96
N TYR A 100 -4.38 -10.20 -6.12
CA TYR A 100 -5.67 -10.64 -5.58
C TYR A 100 -5.76 -10.43 -4.07
N LEU A 101 -4.70 -10.72 -3.34
CA LEU A 101 -4.62 -10.44 -1.91
C LEU A 101 -4.81 -8.94 -1.61
N MET A 102 -4.21 -8.03 -2.38
CA MET A 102 -4.39 -6.59 -2.18
C MET A 102 -5.83 -6.14 -2.44
N VAL A 103 -6.49 -6.68 -3.47
CA VAL A 103 -7.91 -6.44 -3.72
C VAL A 103 -8.77 -6.96 -2.56
N ILE A 104 -8.48 -8.16 -2.05
CA ILE A 104 -9.19 -8.76 -0.89
C ILE A 104 -9.03 -7.88 0.35
N ILE A 105 -7.80 -7.44 0.67
CA ILE A 105 -7.54 -6.53 1.81
C ILE A 105 -8.33 -5.24 1.64
N SER A 106 -8.28 -4.61 0.46
CA SER A 106 -8.99 -3.35 0.18
C SER A 106 -10.51 -3.49 0.31
N MET A 107 -11.09 -4.57 -0.21
CA MET A 107 -12.53 -4.86 -0.06
C MET A 107 -12.91 -5.18 1.38
N THR A 108 -12.02 -5.83 2.14
CA THR A 108 -12.21 -6.11 3.57
C THR A 108 -12.25 -4.82 4.38
N VAL A 109 -11.40 -3.83 4.07
CA VAL A 109 -11.43 -2.49 4.70
C VAL A 109 -12.80 -1.84 4.51
N ILE A 110 -13.34 -1.86 3.29
CA ILE A 110 -14.67 -1.30 2.98
C ILE A 110 -15.78 -2.07 3.71
N PHE A 111 -15.70 -3.39 3.70
CA PHE A 111 -16.66 -4.26 4.38
C PHE A 111 -16.69 -4.01 5.90
N VAL A 112 -15.55 -4.15 6.56
CA VAL A 112 -15.44 -4.00 8.03
C VAL A 112 -15.82 -2.58 8.45
N SER A 113 -15.35 -1.56 7.73
CA SER A 113 -15.70 -0.17 8.03
C SER A 113 -17.20 0.09 7.87
N PHE A 114 -17.84 -0.43 6.81
CA PHE A 114 -19.28 -0.30 6.61
C PHE A 114 -20.09 -0.88 7.78
N PHE A 115 -19.83 -2.14 8.17
CA PHE A 115 -20.60 -2.79 9.24
C PHE A 115 -20.38 -2.14 10.60
N TRP A 116 -19.13 -1.78 10.90
CA TRP A 116 -18.80 -1.11 12.15
C TRP A 116 -19.44 0.29 12.23
N VAL A 117 -19.31 1.11 11.18
CA VAL A 117 -19.91 2.44 11.12
C VAL A 117 -21.44 2.36 11.13
N LYS A 118 -22.05 1.37 10.46
CA LYS A 118 -23.50 1.15 10.47
C LYS A 118 -24.00 0.90 11.89
N LYS A 119 -23.28 0.07 12.66
CA LYS A 119 -23.61 -0.26 14.05
C LYS A 119 -23.53 0.96 14.98
N ARG A 120 -22.57 1.87 14.75
CA ARG A 120 -22.28 3.00 15.65
C ARG A 120 -22.95 4.32 15.25
N PHE A 121 -22.97 4.63 13.97
CA PHE A 121 -23.36 5.94 13.44
C PHE A 121 -24.54 5.86 12.45
N GLY A 122 -25.05 4.65 12.21
CA GLY A 122 -26.20 4.39 11.34
C GLY A 122 -25.86 4.22 9.86
N ILE A 123 -26.87 3.83 9.08
CA ILE A 123 -26.70 3.42 7.68
C ILE A 123 -26.18 4.54 6.76
N ALA A 124 -26.57 5.79 7.01
CA ALA A 124 -26.13 6.92 6.18
C ALA A 124 -24.62 7.16 6.32
N ALA A 125 -24.09 7.19 7.55
CA ALA A 125 -22.66 7.30 7.80
C ALA A 125 -21.90 6.13 7.19
N ALA A 126 -22.42 4.92 7.32
CA ALA A 126 -21.81 3.72 6.74
C ALA A 126 -21.69 3.79 5.23
N LEU A 127 -22.75 4.24 4.54
CA LEU A 127 -22.74 4.43 3.10
C LEU A 127 -21.75 5.52 2.66
N PHE A 128 -21.67 6.65 3.36
CA PHE A 128 -20.68 7.68 3.03
C PHE A 128 -19.24 7.22 3.24
N VAL A 129 -18.96 6.53 4.35
CA VAL A 129 -17.63 5.95 4.59
C VAL A 129 -17.29 4.94 3.50
N ALA A 130 -18.17 3.99 3.23
CA ALA A 130 -17.94 2.99 2.19
C ALA A 130 -17.75 3.62 0.81
N PHE A 131 -18.54 4.63 0.47
CA PHE A 131 -18.40 5.38 -0.78
C PHE A 131 -17.07 6.12 -0.87
N LEU A 132 -16.66 6.84 0.19
CA LEU A 132 -15.37 7.55 0.21
C LEU A 132 -14.19 6.59 0.08
N PHE A 133 -14.20 5.44 0.75
CA PHE A 133 -13.19 4.41 0.50
C PHE A 133 -13.27 3.89 -0.94
N ALA A 134 -14.47 3.60 -1.47
CA ALA A 134 -14.66 3.08 -2.82
C ALA A 134 -14.01 3.97 -3.89
N VAL A 135 -14.13 5.29 -3.76
CA VAL A 135 -13.68 6.27 -4.76
C VAL A 135 -12.36 6.96 -4.41
N SER A 136 -11.74 6.65 -3.27
CA SER A 136 -10.46 7.24 -2.86
C SER A 136 -9.33 6.82 -3.80
N PRO A 137 -8.62 7.76 -4.46
CA PRO A 137 -7.56 7.42 -5.41
C PRO A 137 -6.46 6.57 -4.80
N GLU A 138 -5.99 6.92 -3.60
CA GLU A 138 -4.95 6.15 -2.92
C GLU A 138 -5.45 4.75 -2.51
N ALA A 139 -6.68 4.63 -1.99
CA ALA A 139 -7.23 3.33 -1.59
C ALA A 139 -7.44 2.40 -2.79
N ILE A 140 -7.67 2.96 -3.98
CA ILE A 140 -7.70 2.23 -5.25
C ILE A 140 -6.28 1.83 -5.65
N ALA A 141 -5.34 2.76 -5.68
CA ALA A 141 -3.94 2.48 -6.06
C ALA A 141 -3.30 1.40 -5.15
N ALA A 142 -3.59 1.41 -3.86
CA ALA A 142 -3.11 0.41 -2.91
C ALA A 142 -3.63 -1.02 -3.15
N SER A 143 -4.52 -1.22 -4.12
CA SER A 143 -5.08 -2.53 -4.48
C SER A 143 -4.66 -3.03 -5.86
N THR A 144 -3.98 -2.21 -6.65
CA THR A 144 -3.64 -2.52 -8.05
C THR A 144 -2.27 -3.18 -8.21
N TYR A 145 -1.46 -3.22 -7.16
CA TYR A 145 -0.17 -3.89 -7.12
C TYR A 145 0.18 -4.31 -5.68
N SER A 146 1.05 -5.32 -5.56
CA SER A 146 1.52 -5.81 -4.26
C SER A 146 2.60 -4.90 -3.68
N TRP A 147 2.42 -4.43 -2.45
CA TRP A 147 3.43 -3.65 -1.75
C TRP A 147 3.25 -3.72 -0.24
N ASN A 148 4.37 -3.75 0.50
CA ASN A 148 4.39 -4.01 1.94
C ASN A 148 3.59 -3.03 2.80
N PRO A 149 3.41 -1.72 2.50
CA PRO A 149 2.60 -0.85 3.35
C PRO A 149 1.09 -0.96 3.06
N HIS A 150 0.63 -1.63 2.00
CA HIS A 150 -0.81 -1.72 1.70
C HIS A 150 -1.67 -2.38 2.80
N PRO A 151 -1.20 -3.41 3.54
CA PRO A 151 -1.91 -3.95 4.71
C PRO A 151 -2.16 -2.92 5.84
N MET A 152 -1.46 -1.77 5.85
CA MET A 152 -1.70 -0.69 6.82
C MET A 152 -3.13 -0.17 6.80
N TRP A 153 -3.80 -0.17 5.65
CA TRP A 153 -5.19 0.27 5.55
C TRP A 153 -6.13 -0.53 6.48
N LEU A 154 -5.97 -1.86 6.51
CA LEU A 154 -6.76 -2.72 7.38
C LEU A 154 -6.32 -2.60 8.84
N LEU A 155 -5.02 -2.59 9.11
CA LEU A 155 -4.51 -2.49 10.48
C LEU A 155 -4.86 -1.16 11.14
N ILE A 156 -4.84 -0.06 10.39
CA ILE A 156 -5.26 1.26 10.89
C ILE A 156 -6.78 1.30 11.11
N LEU A 157 -7.59 0.63 10.27
CA LEU A 157 -9.02 0.50 10.53
C LEU A 157 -9.28 -0.28 11.82
N LEU A 158 -8.63 -1.45 12.00
CA LEU A 158 -8.76 -2.26 13.21
C LEU A 158 -8.26 -1.51 14.45
N PHE A 159 -7.20 -0.72 14.30
CA PHE A 159 -6.71 0.20 15.32
C PHE A 159 -7.77 1.23 15.73
N ILE A 160 -8.36 1.95 14.77
CA ILE A 160 -9.39 2.97 15.01
C ILE A 160 -10.63 2.35 15.69
N ILE A 161 -11.05 1.17 15.24
CA ILE A 161 -12.12 0.40 15.87
C ILE A 161 -11.75 0.10 17.32
N SER A 162 -10.57 -0.50 17.55
CA SER A 162 -10.13 -0.92 18.89
C SER A 162 -10.08 0.24 19.87
N ILE A 163 -9.48 1.37 19.48
CA ILE A 163 -9.33 2.53 20.36
C ILE A 163 -10.66 3.24 20.64
N PHE A 164 -11.61 3.19 19.71
CA PHE A 164 -12.96 3.68 19.96
C PHE A 164 -13.75 2.75 20.90
N GLU A 165 -13.65 1.45 20.69
CA GLU A 165 -14.42 0.41 21.38
C GLU A 165 -13.92 0.11 22.80
N VAL A 166 -12.64 0.31 23.08
CA VAL A 166 -12.02 0.07 24.40
C VAL A 166 -12.65 0.88 25.54
N ARG A 167 -13.38 1.94 25.21
CA ARG A 167 -14.13 2.75 26.18
C ARG A 167 -15.34 1.99 26.73
N GLN A 168 -15.99 1.18 25.91
CA GLN A 168 -17.17 0.39 26.26
C GLN A 168 -16.80 -1.04 26.65
N ASN A 169 -15.87 -1.67 25.91
CA ASN A 169 -15.41 -3.02 26.19
C ASN A 169 -13.88 -3.09 26.22
N LYS A 170 -13.32 -3.35 27.41
CA LYS A 170 -11.86 -3.36 27.64
C LYS A 170 -11.13 -4.48 26.90
N SER A 171 -11.81 -5.53 26.42
CA SER A 171 -11.18 -6.61 25.65
C SER A 171 -10.60 -6.14 24.31
N PHE A 172 -11.10 -5.02 23.75
CA PHE A 172 -10.54 -4.41 22.54
C PHE A 172 -9.10 -3.92 22.71
N ASN A 173 -8.57 -3.85 23.94
CA ASN A 173 -7.13 -3.68 24.15
C ASN A 173 -6.29 -4.77 23.50
N ILE A 174 -6.80 -6.01 23.44
CA ILE A 174 -6.08 -7.11 22.81
C ILE A 174 -5.89 -6.81 21.32
N LEU A 175 -6.99 -6.46 20.62
CA LEU A 175 -6.95 -6.12 19.20
C LEU A 175 -6.13 -4.85 18.93
N LEU A 176 -6.14 -3.87 19.85
CA LEU A 176 -5.34 -2.66 19.76
C LEU A 176 -3.84 -2.99 19.66
N TRP A 177 -3.32 -3.77 20.62
CA TRP A 177 -1.90 -4.10 20.68
C TRP A 177 -1.48 -5.08 19.58
N ILE A 178 -2.33 -6.02 19.20
CA ILE A 178 -2.08 -6.88 18.03
C ILE A 178 -1.97 -6.02 16.76
N SER A 179 -2.89 -5.07 16.55
CA SER A 179 -2.87 -4.20 15.36
C SER A 179 -1.59 -3.36 15.31
N VAL A 180 -1.20 -2.75 16.43
CA VAL A 180 0.04 -1.96 16.53
C VAL A 180 1.28 -2.82 16.28
N SER A 181 1.38 -4.01 16.88
CA SER A 181 2.51 -4.91 16.67
C SER A 181 2.62 -5.38 15.22
N LEU A 182 1.50 -5.76 14.61
CA LEU A 182 1.47 -6.14 13.20
C LEU A 182 1.91 -5.00 12.27
N MET A 183 1.75 -3.73 12.67
CA MET A 183 2.20 -2.61 11.84
C MET A 183 3.71 -2.64 11.55
N PHE A 184 4.52 -3.17 12.47
CA PHE A 184 5.98 -3.30 12.32
C PHE A 184 6.41 -4.34 11.28
N HIS A 185 5.48 -5.12 10.73
CA HIS A 185 5.74 -6.09 9.66
C HIS A 185 5.51 -5.52 8.25
N PHE A 186 4.96 -4.32 8.15
CA PHE A 186 4.50 -3.73 6.90
C PHE A 186 5.05 -2.33 6.70
N GLU A 187 4.97 -1.47 7.72
CA GLU A 187 5.55 -0.13 7.72
C GLU A 187 6.04 0.25 9.14
N MET A 188 7.27 -0.14 9.46
CA MET A 188 7.89 0.04 10.78
C MET A 188 7.90 1.47 11.28
N ALA A 189 8.20 2.45 10.42
CA ALA A 189 8.27 3.85 10.85
C ALA A 189 6.90 4.35 11.32
N LEU A 190 5.85 4.06 10.55
CA LEU A 190 4.47 4.37 10.94
C LEU A 190 4.03 3.55 12.15
N GLY A 191 4.38 2.27 12.21
CA GLY A 191 4.13 1.40 13.36
C GLY A 191 4.68 1.97 14.67
N ALA A 192 5.89 2.52 14.64
CA ALA A 192 6.48 3.22 15.78
C ALA A 192 5.68 4.47 16.19
N PHE A 193 5.21 5.28 15.24
CA PHE A 193 4.33 6.42 15.53
C PHE A 193 3.01 5.98 16.15
N PHE A 194 2.39 4.90 15.66
CA PHE A 194 1.16 4.37 16.24
C PHE A 194 1.38 3.81 17.65
N LEU A 195 2.50 3.12 17.91
CA LEU A 195 2.87 2.65 19.24
C LEU A 195 2.97 3.81 20.23
N LEU A 196 3.78 4.83 19.90
CA LEU A 196 3.96 6.01 20.76
C LEU A 196 2.65 6.79 20.94
N ALA A 197 1.91 7.03 19.85
CA ALA A 197 0.65 7.76 19.90
C ALA A 197 -0.39 7.02 20.76
N SER A 198 -0.41 5.69 20.73
CA SER A 198 -1.31 4.87 21.55
C SER A 198 -1.00 5.00 23.02
N VAL A 199 0.28 4.90 23.40
CA VAL A 199 0.72 5.06 24.79
C VAL A 199 0.38 6.46 25.28
N ILE A 200 0.76 7.51 24.53
CA ILE A 200 0.47 8.91 24.87
C ILE A 200 -1.03 9.14 25.03
N TYR A 201 -1.84 8.68 24.08
CA TYR A 201 -3.28 8.85 24.11
C TYR A 201 -3.91 8.14 25.32
N LEU A 202 -3.54 6.87 25.58
CA LEU A 202 -4.07 6.12 26.71
C LEU A 202 -3.65 6.75 28.04
N LEU A 203 -2.40 7.24 28.16
CA LEU A 203 -1.93 7.95 29.35
C LEU A 203 -2.64 9.30 29.53
N ALA A 204 -2.90 10.05 28.48
CA ALA A 204 -3.53 11.35 28.58
C ALA A 204 -5.06 11.28 28.80
N PHE A 205 -5.72 10.29 28.19
CA PHE A 205 -7.18 10.30 28.07
C PHE A 205 -7.89 9.03 28.55
N ASN A 206 -7.18 7.93 28.85
CA ASN A 206 -7.82 6.66 29.21
C ASN A 206 -6.94 5.77 30.13
N ARG A 207 -6.33 6.34 31.17
CA ARG A 207 -5.38 5.65 32.06
C ARG A 207 -5.91 4.37 32.70
N ALA A 208 -7.23 4.27 32.90
CA ALA A 208 -7.87 3.09 33.47
C ALA A 208 -7.63 1.81 32.66
N VAL A 209 -7.32 1.93 31.36
CA VAL A 209 -6.98 0.80 30.50
C VAL A 209 -5.79 0.00 31.01
N PHE A 210 -4.75 0.68 31.52
CA PHE A 210 -3.53 0.04 32.03
C PHE A 210 -3.77 -0.84 33.26
N LYS A 211 -4.91 -0.70 33.94
CA LYS A 211 -5.28 -1.50 35.11
C LYS A 211 -6.01 -2.81 34.76
N THR A 212 -6.23 -3.08 33.47
CA THR A 212 -7.06 -4.23 33.03
C THR A 212 -6.19 -5.41 32.61
N LYS A 213 -6.63 -6.65 32.89
CA LYS A 213 -5.96 -7.87 32.38
C LYS A 213 -5.82 -7.88 30.86
N PHE A 214 -6.78 -7.29 30.15
CA PHE A 214 -6.80 -7.23 28.69
C PHE A 214 -5.66 -6.36 28.11
N PHE A 215 -5.19 -5.35 28.84
CA PHE A 215 -4.00 -4.60 28.46
C PHE A 215 -2.77 -5.52 28.46
N PHE A 216 -2.52 -6.23 29.56
CA PHE A 216 -1.37 -7.13 29.67
C PHE A 216 -1.45 -8.31 28.69
N ILE A 217 -2.62 -8.91 28.48
CA ILE A 217 -2.82 -9.95 27.47
C ILE A 217 -2.54 -9.39 26.07
N GLY A 218 -3.03 -8.20 25.76
CA GLY A 218 -2.80 -7.55 24.47
C GLY A 218 -1.32 -7.27 24.22
N VAL A 219 -0.62 -6.71 25.20
CA VAL A 219 0.83 -6.46 25.12
C VAL A 219 1.58 -7.77 24.97
N LEU A 220 1.26 -8.80 25.77
CA LEU A 220 1.90 -10.11 25.68
C LEU A 220 1.74 -10.71 24.27
N ILE A 221 0.51 -10.81 23.75
CA ILE A 221 0.27 -11.35 22.42
C ILE A 221 0.93 -10.47 21.34
N GLY A 222 0.85 -9.15 21.49
CA GLY A 222 1.53 -8.20 20.60
C GLY A 222 3.05 -8.39 20.58
N SER A 223 3.67 -8.65 21.73
CA SER A 223 5.10 -8.93 21.85
C SER A 223 5.51 -10.23 21.17
N LEU A 224 4.64 -11.24 21.10
CA LEU A 224 4.92 -12.49 20.38
C LEU A 224 5.18 -12.27 18.90
N PHE A 225 4.55 -11.27 18.27
CA PHE A 225 4.79 -10.95 16.86
C PHE A 225 6.21 -10.42 16.59
N PHE A 226 6.90 -9.87 17.59
CA PHE A 226 8.28 -9.41 17.47
C PHE A 226 9.33 -10.52 17.62
N ILE A 227 8.94 -11.75 18.00
CA ILE A 227 9.87 -12.87 18.23
C ILE A 227 10.82 -13.09 17.04
N PRO A 228 10.37 -13.10 15.77
CA PRO A 228 11.28 -13.29 14.63
C PRO A 228 12.34 -12.18 14.53
N GLN A 229 11.93 -10.93 14.66
CA GLN A 229 12.84 -9.79 14.58
C GLN A 229 13.82 -9.76 15.76
N ILE A 230 13.36 -10.06 16.98
CA ILE A 230 14.23 -10.18 18.16
C ILE A 230 15.24 -11.32 17.96
N SER A 231 14.79 -12.47 17.44
CA SER A 231 15.65 -13.62 17.17
C SER A 231 16.69 -13.31 16.09
N PHE A 232 16.30 -12.58 15.04
CA PHE A 232 17.23 -12.07 14.05
C PHE A 232 18.27 -11.16 14.70
N ASP A 233 17.82 -10.20 15.50
CA ASP A 233 18.72 -9.21 16.09
C ASP A 233 19.76 -9.87 17.01
N LEU A 234 19.33 -10.83 17.84
CA LEU A 234 20.21 -11.63 18.69
C LEU A 234 21.28 -12.39 17.89
N ARG A 235 20.91 -12.96 16.73
CA ARG A 235 21.85 -13.70 15.85
C ARG A 235 22.82 -12.79 15.09
N HIS A 236 22.53 -11.50 14.99
CA HIS A 236 23.31 -10.52 14.22
C HIS A 236 23.94 -9.46 15.13
N ASN A 237 24.26 -9.85 16.37
CA ASN A 237 24.89 -8.99 17.37
C ASN A 237 24.11 -7.70 17.64
N PHE A 238 22.77 -7.70 17.64
CA PHE A 238 21.94 -6.50 17.83
C PHE A 238 22.08 -5.46 16.70
N LEU A 239 22.16 -5.91 15.45
CA LEU A 239 22.25 -5.04 14.26
C LEU A 239 21.14 -3.98 14.21
N MET A 240 19.87 -4.38 14.30
CA MET A 240 18.72 -3.47 14.24
C MET A 240 18.70 -2.53 15.44
N ALA A 241 18.94 -3.02 16.66
CA ALA A 241 19.01 -2.15 17.83
C ALA A 241 20.14 -1.11 17.72
N ARG A 242 21.33 -1.51 17.25
CA ARG A 242 22.43 -0.56 16.96
C ARG A 242 22.05 0.44 15.88
N SER A 243 21.41 -0.01 14.81
CA SER A 243 20.94 0.87 13.74
C SER A 243 19.91 1.88 14.24
N VAL A 244 19.00 1.48 15.13
CA VAL A 244 18.03 2.40 15.76
C VAL A 244 18.74 3.40 16.67
N MET A 245 19.71 2.97 17.48
CA MET A 245 20.52 3.89 18.31
C MET A 245 21.32 4.88 17.43
N ALA A 246 21.84 4.44 16.30
CA ALA A 246 22.56 5.27 15.34
C ALA A 246 21.68 6.37 14.71
N LEU A 247 20.35 6.17 14.63
CA LEU A 247 19.42 7.21 14.19
C LEU A 247 19.37 8.37 15.17
N PHE A 248 19.30 8.07 16.48
CA PHE A 248 19.21 9.09 17.52
C PHE A 248 20.54 9.83 17.72
N SER A 249 21.67 9.20 17.42
CA SER A 249 22.98 9.86 17.42
C SER A 249 23.27 10.67 16.15
N GLY A 250 22.40 10.64 15.15
CA GLY A 250 22.58 11.34 13.86
C GLY A 250 23.66 10.74 12.95
N SER A 251 24.17 9.56 13.29
CA SER A 251 25.23 8.88 12.53
C SER A 251 24.72 8.09 11.31
N ASN A 252 23.41 7.81 11.26
CA ASN A 252 22.78 7.12 10.14
C ASN A 252 22.31 8.13 9.07
N GLN A 253 22.83 8.01 7.85
CA GLN A 253 22.50 8.90 6.72
C GLN A 253 21.50 8.29 5.72
N GLY A 254 20.99 7.08 5.97
CA GLY A 254 20.30 6.27 4.95
C GLY A 254 19.06 6.89 4.30
N LEU A 255 18.44 7.88 4.93
CA LEU A 255 17.25 8.57 4.40
C LEU A 255 17.52 9.86 3.64
N LEU A 256 18.76 10.36 3.65
CA LEU A 256 19.10 11.65 3.07
C LEU A 256 19.53 11.49 1.62
N VAL A 257 18.80 12.12 0.71
CA VAL A 257 19.19 12.18 -0.69
C VAL A 257 20.12 13.38 -0.88
N VAL A 258 21.11 13.26 -1.76
CA VAL A 258 22.02 14.35 -2.12
C VAL A 258 21.22 15.60 -2.50
N GLY A 259 21.45 16.70 -1.79
CA GLY A 259 20.74 17.97 -1.97
C GLY A 259 19.58 18.22 -1.01
N GLU A 260 19.17 17.25 -0.19
CA GLU A 260 18.17 17.47 0.86
C GLU A 260 18.78 18.17 2.09
N SER A 261 17.98 19.05 2.70
CA SER A 261 18.40 19.81 3.88
C SER A 261 18.04 19.07 5.16
N ASN A 262 19.04 18.88 6.03
CA ASN A 262 18.84 18.33 7.38
C ASN A 262 18.50 19.41 8.42
N LYS A 263 18.28 20.66 7.99
CA LYS A 263 17.91 21.73 8.91
C LYS A 263 16.54 21.42 9.48
N TYR A 264 16.42 21.45 10.81
CA TYR A 264 15.19 21.10 11.53
C TYR A 264 13.93 21.81 10.99
N LEU A 265 14.02 23.12 10.70
CA LEU A 265 12.89 23.87 10.14
C LEU A 265 12.44 23.35 8.77
N ASN A 266 13.37 22.95 7.91
CA ASN A 266 13.06 22.38 6.60
C ASN A 266 12.40 21.00 6.74
N LEU A 267 12.84 20.19 7.73
CA LEU A 267 12.21 18.91 8.04
C LEU A 267 10.77 19.09 8.52
N VAL A 268 10.52 20.01 9.46
CA VAL A 268 9.17 20.32 9.97
C VAL A 268 8.23 20.76 8.85
N VAL A 269 8.70 21.65 7.96
CA VAL A 269 7.95 22.09 6.78
C VAL A 269 7.69 20.91 5.83
N GLY A 270 8.70 20.07 5.58
CA GLY A 270 8.57 18.86 4.78
C GLY A 270 7.55 17.88 5.35
N HIS A 271 7.52 17.68 6.67
CA HIS A 271 6.54 16.83 7.34
C HIS A 271 5.13 17.40 7.19
N TYR A 272 4.94 18.71 7.38
CA TYR A 272 3.66 19.35 7.12
C TYR A 272 3.16 19.06 5.70
N TYR A 273 4.02 19.21 4.69
CA TYR A 273 3.65 18.90 3.31
C TYR A 273 3.40 17.42 3.07
N ALA A 274 4.09 16.51 3.77
CA ALA A 274 3.83 15.07 3.69
C ALA A 274 2.43 14.73 4.22
N PHE A 275 2.03 15.25 5.39
CA PHE A 275 0.69 15.04 5.94
C PHE A 275 -0.40 15.72 5.09
N TYR A 276 -0.15 16.94 4.62
CA TYR A 276 -1.07 17.64 3.73
C TYR A 276 -1.25 16.89 2.40
N GLY A 277 -0.16 16.41 1.81
CA GLY A 277 -0.16 15.58 0.61
C GLY A 277 -0.92 14.28 0.80
N ASN A 278 -0.73 13.60 1.94
CA ASN A 278 -1.45 12.38 2.31
C ASN A 278 -2.97 12.62 2.48
N PHE A 279 -3.35 13.72 3.13
CA PHE A 279 -4.74 14.14 3.21
C PHE A 279 -5.33 14.40 1.82
N LYS A 280 -4.60 15.13 0.96
CA LYS A 280 -5.04 15.42 -0.40
C LYS A 280 -5.19 14.14 -1.24
N SER A 281 -4.27 13.18 -1.12
CA SER A 281 -4.30 11.91 -1.89
C SER A 281 -5.46 10.99 -1.51
N SER A 282 -6.06 11.22 -0.33
CA SER A 282 -7.29 10.53 0.10
C SER A 282 -8.47 10.82 -0.82
N PHE A 283 -8.47 11.97 -1.50
CA PHE A 283 -9.56 12.44 -2.35
C PHE A 283 -9.06 12.73 -3.77
N ILE A 284 -10.00 12.92 -4.69
CA ILE A 284 -9.67 13.22 -6.08
C ILE A 284 -8.98 14.58 -6.15
N SER A 285 -7.83 14.66 -6.82
CA SER A 285 -6.98 15.85 -6.84
C SER A 285 -6.71 16.44 -8.23
N GLN A 286 -7.44 16.01 -9.26
CA GLN A 286 -7.20 16.40 -10.66
C GLN A 286 -8.24 17.43 -11.16
N GLY A 287 -7.80 18.45 -11.90
CA GLY A 287 -8.69 19.47 -12.46
C GLY A 287 -9.58 20.15 -11.40
N PHE A 288 -10.86 20.37 -11.72
CA PHE A 288 -11.85 20.92 -10.79
C PHE A 288 -12.07 20.04 -9.54
N PHE A 289 -11.72 18.75 -9.59
CA PHE A 289 -11.83 17.86 -8.44
C PHE A 289 -10.83 18.18 -7.33
N SER A 290 -9.75 18.89 -7.64
CA SER A 290 -8.72 19.29 -6.67
C SER A 290 -9.22 20.11 -5.49
N TYR A 291 -10.42 20.71 -5.58
CA TYR A 291 -11.06 21.48 -4.51
C TYR A 291 -11.82 20.61 -3.49
N VAL A 292 -12.01 19.31 -3.72
CA VAL A 292 -12.75 18.41 -2.81
C VAL A 292 -12.23 18.45 -1.37
N PRO A 293 -10.92 18.34 -1.10
CA PRO A 293 -10.40 18.45 0.27
C PRO A 293 -10.79 19.78 0.95
N SER A 294 -10.69 20.90 0.23
CA SER A 294 -11.05 22.24 0.74
C SER A 294 -12.55 22.36 1.02
N ILE A 295 -13.41 21.77 0.18
CA ILE A 295 -14.86 21.71 0.39
C ILE A 295 -15.16 20.90 1.67
N LEU A 296 -14.53 19.75 1.85
CA LEU A 296 -14.71 18.91 3.03
C LEU A 296 -14.25 19.63 4.33
N LEU A 297 -13.13 20.35 4.28
CA LEU A 297 -12.67 21.19 5.40
C LEU A 297 -13.67 22.32 5.70
N SER A 298 -14.22 22.96 4.67
CA SER A 298 -15.25 23.99 4.83
C SER A 298 -16.52 23.42 5.47
N MET A 299 -16.94 22.21 5.06
CA MET A 299 -18.07 21.50 5.67
C MET A 299 -17.81 21.17 7.14
N LEU A 300 -16.58 20.77 7.50
CA LEU A 300 -16.19 20.55 8.90
C LEU A 300 -16.33 21.84 9.72
N ILE A 301 -15.84 22.99 9.22
CA ILE A 301 -15.97 24.28 9.90
C ILE A 301 -17.44 24.64 10.13
N ILE A 302 -18.28 24.45 9.11
CA ILE A 302 -19.73 24.67 9.20
C ILE A 302 -20.35 23.75 10.28
N VAL A 303 -20.04 22.44 10.25
CA VAL A 303 -20.54 21.48 11.26
C VAL A 303 -20.15 21.91 12.66
N MET A 304 -18.90 22.35 12.87
CA MET A 304 -18.42 22.85 14.16
C MET A 304 -19.17 24.11 14.60
N ALA A 305 -19.39 25.08 13.70
CA ALA A 305 -20.11 26.33 13.99
C ALA A 305 -21.58 26.09 14.41
N PHE A 306 -22.26 25.13 13.77
CA PHE A 306 -23.66 24.80 14.08
C PHE A 306 -23.84 23.74 15.19
N SER A 307 -22.76 23.07 15.60
CA SER A 307 -22.80 21.94 16.55
C SER A 307 -23.42 22.32 17.91
N LYS A 308 -23.01 23.46 18.48
CA LYS A 308 -23.46 23.92 19.81
C LYS A 308 -24.92 24.40 19.80
N LYS A 309 -25.35 25.07 18.73
CA LYS A 309 -26.68 25.70 18.65
C LYS A 309 -27.82 24.72 18.34
N LYS A 310 -27.54 23.63 17.61
CA LYS A 310 -28.60 22.74 17.08
C LYS A 310 -28.56 21.30 17.58
N LYS A 311 -27.71 20.96 18.56
CA LYS A 311 -27.46 19.56 18.98
C LYS A 311 -27.21 18.63 17.76
N LEU A 312 -26.49 19.16 16.77
CA LEU A 312 -26.32 18.55 15.45
C LEU A 312 -25.52 17.24 15.50
N ILE A 313 -24.57 17.18 16.43
CA ILE A 313 -23.61 16.08 16.62
C ILE A 313 -24.05 15.28 17.85
N PHE A 314 -24.27 13.98 17.67
CA PHE A 314 -24.59 13.07 18.76
C PHE A 314 -23.36 12.76 19.62
N LYS A 315 -23.59 12.25 20.84
CA LYS A 315 -22.53 11.98 21.82
C LYS A 315 -21.47 11.03 21.25
N GLU A 316 -21.88 9.93 20.61
CA GLU A 316 -20.95 8.96 20.02
C GLU A 316 -20.16 9.55 18.85
N GLU A 317 -20.79 10.34 17.98
CA GLU A 317 -20.13 11.03 16.87
C GLU A 317 -19.08 12.03 17.38
N LYS A 318 -19.45 12.86 18.37
CA LYS A 318 -18.52 13.81 18.99
C LYS A 318 -17.32 13.08 19.61
N GLN A 319 -17.56 11.95 20.27
CA GLN A 319 -16.50 11.12 20.82
C GLN A 319 -15.60 10.59 19.71
N PHE A 320 -16.16 9.99 18.65
CA PHE A 320 -15.38 9.47 17.53
C PHE A 320 -14.51 10.56 16.90
N LEU A 321 -15.12 11.68 16.50
CA LEU A 321 -14.42 12.80 15.88
C LEU A 321 -13.31 13.33 16.79
N SER A 322 -13.55 13.42 18.11
CA SER A 322 -12.53 13.84 19.07
C SER A 322 -11.35 12.87 19.17
N ILE A 323 -11.61 11.56 19.20
CA ILE A 323 -10.57 10.53 19.30
C ILE A 323 -9.71 10.54 18.04
N THR A 324 -10.35 10.45 16.87
CA THR A 324 -9.70 10.44 15.56
C THR A 324 -8.87 11.70 15.36
N PHE A 325 -9.41 12.89 15.69
CA PHE A 325 -8.67 14.16 15.62
C PHE A 325 -7.45 14.17 16.55
N LYS A 326 -7.60 13.75 17.82
CA LYS A 326 -6.48 13.68 18.77
C LYS A 326 -5.37 12.77 18.28
N PHE A 327 -5.68 11.61 17.70
CA PHE A 327 -4.66 10.71 17.15
C PHE A 327 -3.92 11.33 15.98
N VAL A 328 -4.63 11.97 15.05
CA VAL A 328 -3.99 12.68 13.93
C VAL A 328 -3.05 13.76 14.45
N ILE A 329 -3.48 14.55 15.44
CA ILE A 329 -2.62 15.58 16.05
C ILE A 329 -1.43 14.97 16.80
N ILE A 330 -1.62 13.92 17.60
CA ILE A 330 -0.51 13.29 18.33
C ILE A 330 0.53 12.73 17.35
N ILE A 331 0.10 12.03 16.31
CA ILE A 331 1.02 11.47 15.29
C ILE A 331 1.73 12.59 14.52
N PHE A 332 1.02 13.67 14.16
CA PHE A 332 1.62 14.85 13.54
C PHE A 332 2.66 15.51 14.46
N MET A 333 2.37 15.65 15.76
CA MET A 333 3.32 16.23 16.72
C MET A 333 4.53 15.33 16.95
N LEU A 334 4.35 14.00 16.97
CA LEU A 334 5.46 13.04 17.02
C LEU A 334 6.35 13.12 15.79
N SER A 335 5.80 13.49 14.64
CA SER A 335 6.58 13.67 13.42
C SER A 335 7.65 14.75 13.58
N PHE A 336 7.41 15.80 14.38
CA PHE A 336 8.42 16.83 14.64
C PHE A 336 9.65 16.32 15.39
N LEU A 337 9.53 15.19 16.10
CA LEU A 337 10.66 14.53 16.75
C LEU A 337 11.44 13.61 15.79
N TYR A 338 10.94 13.41 14.57
CA TYR A 338 11.56 12.53 13.59
C TYR A 338 12.67 13.25 12.82
N PRO A 339 13.93 12.80 12.89
CA PRO A 339 15.07 13.57 12.38
C PRO A 339 15.30 13.41 10.87
N PHE A 340 14.35 12.84 10.12
CA PHE A 340 14.50 12.57 8.68
C PHE A 340 13.28 13.03 7.86
N PRO A 341 13.41 13.20 6.53
CA PRO A 341 12.27 13.44 5.66
C PRO A 341 11.22 12.31 5.74
N ILE A 342 9.95 12.68 5.83
CA ILE A 342 8.84 11.73 5.72
C ILE A 342 8.51 11.56 4.24
N ARG A 343 8.78 10.36 3.72
CA ARG A 343 8.47 10.00 2.33
C ARG A 343 6.96 9.77 2.18
N TYR A 344 6.41 9.94 0.98
CA TYR A 344 4.96 9.85 0.79
C TYR A 344 4.37 8.50 1.22
N TRP A 345 5.15 7.42 1.10
CA TRP A 345 4.75 6.07 1.45
C TRP A 345 4.75 5.75 2.94
N PHE A 346 5.45 6.56 3.75
CA PHE A 346 5.46 6.39 5.21
C PHE A 346 4.06 6.55 5.81
N LEU A 347 3.18 7.30 5.14
CA LEU A 347 1.82 7.57 5.60
C LEU A 347 0.78 6.74 4.84
N THR A 348 1.18 5.72 4.07
CA THR A 348 0.24 4.84 3.36
C THR A 348 -0.70 4.15 4.35
N GLY A 349 -2.01 4.26 4.11
CA GLY A 349 -3.06 3.75 4.99
C GLY A 349 -3.54 4.77 6.03
N PHE A 350 -2.77 5.82 6.33
CA PHE A 350 -3.17 6.87 7.27
C PHE A 350 -4.44 7.60 6.81
N GLN A 351 -4.70 7.60 5.50
CA GLN A 351 -5.92 8.10 4.88
C GLN A 351 -7.21 7.50 5.47
N THR A 352 -7.14 6.30 6.05
CA THR A 352 -8.25 5.65 6.76
C THR A 352 -8.85 6.58 7.84
N PHE A 353 -8.03 7.38 8.53
CA PHE A 353 -8.51 8.40 9.48
C PHE A 353 -9.41 9.41 8.79
N TYR A 354 -8.96 9.98 7.67
CA TYR A 354 -9.66 11.03 6.95
C TYR A 354 -10.96 10.50 6.32
N LEU A 355 -10.92 9.31 5.71
CA LEU A 355 -12.11 8.74 5.04
C LEU A 355 -13.22 8.40 6.05
N LEU A 356 -12.88 7.84 7.22
CA LEU A 356 -13.84 7.62 8.30
C LEU A 356 -14.36 8.94 8.88
N PHE A 357 -13.46 9.88 9.17
CA PHE A 357 -13.80 11.18 9.75
C PHE A 357 -14.75 11.95 8.85
N PHE A 358 -14.39 12.15 7.58
CA PHE A 358 -15.20 12.91 6.63
C PHE A 358 -16.46 12.16 6.20
N GLY A 359 -16.47 10.83 6.15
CA GLY A 359 -17.70 10.06 5.91
C GLY A 359 -18.76 10.30 6.99
N ILE A 360 -18.33 10.37 8.26
CA ILE A 360 -19.23 10.73 9.36
C ILE A 360 -19.65 12.19 9.29
N ILE A 361 -18.74 13.12 8.98
CA ILE A 361 -19.07 14.55 8.79
C ILE A 361 -20.11 14.74 7.68
N LEU A 362 -19.99 14.06 6.54
CA LEU A 362 -20.98 14.09 5.45
C LEU A 362 -22.36 13.66 5.94
N SER A 363 -22.42 12.60 6.76
CA SER A 363 -23.67 12.11 7.34
C SER A 363 -24.32 13.12 8.30
N ILE A 364 -23.52 13.84 9.07
CA ILE A 364 -23.97 14.91 9.97
C ILE A 364 -24.44 16.11 9.14
N PHE A 365 -23.75 16.42 8.04
CA PHE A 365 -24.08 17.54 7.16
C PHE A 365 -25.48 17.42 6.54
N LEU A 366 -25.96 16.20 6.29
CA LEU A 366 -27.34 15.95 5.83
C LEU A 366 -28.43 16.50 6.77
N ARG A 367 -28.09 16.75 8.04
CA ARG A 367 -29.00 17.30 9.06
C ARG A 367 -29.10 18.83 9.00
N ILE A 368 -28.23 19.49 8.22
CA ILE A 368 -28.22 20.95 8.03
C ILE A 368 -29.16 21.35 6.89
N LYS A 369 -29.86 22.49 7.01
CA LYS A 369 -30.69 23.06 5.93
C LYS A 369 -29.79 23.35 4.71
N GLY A 370 -30.15 22.85 3.54
CA GLY A 370 -29.32 22.92 2.32
C GLY A 370 -28.21 21.87 2.24
N GLY A 371 -27.88 21.17 3.34
CA GLY A 371 -26.81 20.18 3.36
C GLY A 371 -27.06 18.99 2.42
N LYS A 372 -28.33 18.60 2.23
CA LYS A 372 -28.71 17.56 1.27
C LYS A 372 -28.30 17.92 -0.17
N LEU A 373 -28.52 19.16 -0.59
CA LEU A 373 -28.17 19.61 -1.94
C LEU A 373 -26.66 19.51 -2.17
N LEU A 374 -25.86 20.05 -1.24
CA LEU A 374 -24.41 20.02 -1.35
C LEU A 374 -23.86 18.58 -1.36
N VAL A 375 -24.38 17.72 -0.49
CA VAL A 375 -23.98 16.31 -0.45
C VAL A 375 -24.39 15.58 -1.72
N THR A 376 -25.57 15.84 -2.27
CA THR A 376 -25.99 15.28 -3.58
C THR A 376 -25.06 15.75 -4.71
N VAL A 377 -24.72 17.05 -4.75
CA VAL A 377 -23.77 17.59 -5.74
C VAL A 377 -22.42 16.90 -5.61
N LEU A 378 -21.91 16.71 -4.39
CA LEU A 378 -20.66 15.97 -4.17
C LEU A 378 -20.77 14.51 -4.66
N ILE A 379 -21.85 13.80 -4.35
CA ILE A 379 -22.03 12.41 -4.82
C ILE A 379 -22.07 12.35 -6.34
N LEU A 380 -22.82 13.24 -7.01
CA LEU A 380 -22.87 13.32 -8.46
C LEU A 380 -21.48 13.60 -9.03
N PHE A 381 -20.74 14.51 -8.42
CA PHE A 381 -19.38 14.84 -8.81
C PHE A 381 -18.44 13.63 -8.73
N PHE A 382 -18.41 12.92 -7.60
CA PHE A 382 -17.66 11.67 -7.45
C PHE A 382 -18.13 10.57 -8.41
N SER A 383 -19.42 10.52 -8.74
CA SER A 383 -19.99 9.52 -9.65
C SER A 383 -19.53 9.75 -11.09
N VAL A 384 -19.50 11.01 -11.54
CA VAL A 384 -18.94 11.39 -12.87
C VAL A 384 -17.46 11.02 -12.96
N TYR A 385 -16.66 11.35 -11.93
CA TYR A 385 -15.26 10.94 -11.89
C TYR A 385 -15.10 9.42 -11.94
N SER A 386 -15.87 8.69 -11.13
CA SER A 386 -15.78 7.24 -11.06
C SER A 386 -16.16 6.58 -12.40
N PHE A 387 -17.18 7.11 -13.08
CA PHE A 387 -17.55 6.66 -14.42
C PHE A 387 -16.45 6.92 -15.45
N SER A 388 -15.88 8.13 -15.46
CA SER A 388 -14.74 8.47 -16.32
C SER A 388 -13.54 7.54 -16.05
N ARG A 389 -13.27 7.24 -14.78
CA ARG A 389 -12.19 6.33 -14.39
C ARG A 389 -12.47 4.90 -14.85
N LEU A 390 -13.69 4.38 -14.70
CA LEU A 390 -14.06 3.05 -15.20
C LEU A 390 -13.92 2.97 -16.73
N ASN A 391 -14.30 4.03 -17.45
CA ASN A 391 -14.11 4.11 -18.90
C ASN A 391 -12.63 3.95 -19.29
N ILE A 392 -11.74 4.69 -18.62
CA ILE A 392 -10.29 4.59 -18.83
C ILE A 392 -9.76 3.20 -18.45
N LEU A 393 -10.27 2.60 -17.37
CA LEU A 393 -9.72 1.32 -16.89
C LEU A 393 -10.10 0.13 -17.77
N TYR A 394 -11.33 0.09 -18.30
CA TYR A 394 -11.87 -1.11 -18.95
C TYR A 394 -12.19 -0.96 -20.43
N PHE A 395 -12.55 0.24 -20.89
CA PHE A 395 -13.00 0.45 -22.27
C PHE A 395 -11.92 1.13 -23.12
N ASN A 396 -11.11 1.98 -22.51
CA ASN A 396 -9.99 2.67 -23.17
C ASN A 396 -8.71 2.56 -22.32
N PRO A 397 -8.26 1.33 -22.01
CA PRO A 397 -7.08 1.12 -21.17
C PRO A 397 -5.84 1.75 -21.82
N PRO A 398 -4.94 2.36 -21.03
CA PRO A 398 -3.63 2.74 -21.54
C PRO A 398 -2.87 1.52 -22.07
N ASN A 399 -1.89 1.75 -22.96
CA ASN A 399 -1.04 0.72 -23.57
C ASN A 399 -0.60 -0.35 -22.54
N ASP A 400 -0.52 -1.58 -23.04
CA ASP A 400 -0.20 -2.88 -22.43
C ASP A 400 1.12 -3.00 -21.65
N GLY A 401 1.77 -1.89 -21.29
CA GLY A 401 2.32 -1.78 -19.94
C GLY A 401 3.80 -1.39 -19.81
N GLY A 402 4.45 -0.96 -20.89
CA GLY A 402 5.84 -0.51 -20.81
C GLY A 402 6.79 -1.51 -20.13
N THR A 403 7.93 -1.03 -19.65
CA THR A 403 8.93 -1.85 -18.95
C THR A 403 8.53 -2.22 -17.52
N ALA A 404 7.56 -1.50 -16.93
CA ALA A 404 7.18 -1.64 -15.53
C ALA A 404 6.16 -2.76 -15.26
N LYS A 405 5.37 -3.17 -16.27
CA LYS A 405 4.29 -4.15 -16.11
C LYS A 405 4.73 -5.57 -16.44
N ILE A 406 4.10 -6.54 -15.78
CA ILE A 406 4.48 -7.95 -15.90
C ILE A 406 4.32 -8.49 -17.33
N LYS A 407 3.30 -8.09 -18.12
CA LYS A 407 3.14 -8.62 -19.49
C LYS A 407 4.31 -8.24 -20.39
N GLY A 408 4.83 -7.03 -20.27
CA GLY A 408 6.02 -6.58 -21.00
C GLY A 408 7.24 -7.43 -20.67
N LYS A 409 7.48 -7.70 -19.38
CA LYS A 409 8.59 -8.56 -18.94
C LYS A 409 8.44 -10.00 -19.43
N LEU A 410 7.21 -10.53 -19.35
CA LEU A 410 6.89 -11.89 -19.80
C LEU A 410 7.02 -12.06 -21.31
N SER A 411 6.65 -11.06 -22.11
CA SER A 411 6.84 -11.11 -23.56
C SER A 411 8.32 -11.06 -23.94
N ALA A 412 9.13 -10.30 -23.20
CA ALA A 412 10.58 -10.27 -23.38
C ALA A 412 11.23 -11.62 -23.06
N VAL A 413 10.88 -12.21 -21.92
CA VAL A 413 11.33 -13.56 -21.55
C VAL A 413 10.89 -14.56 -22.62
N ASP A 414 9.59 -14.62 -22.97
CA ASP A 414 9.07 -15.54 -23.98
C ASP A 414 9.71 -15.38 -25.37
N TYR A 415 10.08 -14.15 -25.77
CA TYR A 415 10.76 -13.88 -27.04
C TYR A 415 12.11 -14.60 -27.10
N VAL A 416 12.92 -14.49 -26.05
CA VAL A 416 14.26 -15.10 -26.00
C VAL A 416 14.18 -16.63 -26.16
N TYR A 417 13.28 -17.30 -25.44
CA TYR A 417 13.14 -18.76 -25.57
C TYR A 417 12.64 -19.18 -26.95
N LYS A 418 11.69 -18.44 -27.53
CA LYS A 418 11.22 -18.73 -28.89
C LYS A 418 12.33 -18.58 -29.92
N ASP A 419 13.13 -17.51 -29.83
CA ASP A 419 14.25 -17.29 -30.74
C ASP A 419 15.38 -18.33 -30.57
N SER A 420 15.56 -18.86 -29.35
CA SER A 420 16.54 -19.91 -29.09
C SER A 420 16.20 -21.26 -29.74
N ARG A 421 14.94 -21.47 -30.15
CA ARG A 421 14.43 -22.72 -30.75
C ARG A 421 14.78 -23.97 -29.93
N GLY A 422 14.75 -23.86 -28.61
CA GLY A 422 15.02 -24.96 -27.68
C GLY A 422 16.52 -25.27 -27.47
N LYS A 423 17.43 -24.51 -28.08
CA LYS A 423 18.87 -24.60 -27.78
C LYS A 423 19.14 -23.97 -26.42
N LYS A 424 20.08 -24.54 -25.66
CA LYS A 424 20.60 -23.90 -24.44
C LYS A 424 21.30 -22.59 -24.82
N PHE A 425 21.14 -21.57 -23.97
CA PHE A 425 21.70 -20.24 -24.15
C PHE A 425 21.93 -19.61 -22.78
N ASP A 426 22.73 -18.55 -22.78
CA ASP A 426 22.90 -17.70 -21.60
C ASP A 426 22.07 -16.42 -21.70
N LEU A 427 21.55 -15.96 -20.56
CA LEU A 427 20.73 -14.75 -20.46
C LEU A 427 21.31 -13.81 -19.42
N LEU A 428 21.58 -12.58 -19.83
CA LEU A 428 21.96 -11.49 -18.96
C LEU A 428 20.89 -10.41 -19.00
N VAL A 429 20.52 -9.92 -17.83
CA VAL A 429 19.44 -8.97 -17.66
C VAL A 429 19.98 -7.66 -17.12
N PHE A 430 19.54 -6.56 -17.71
CA PHE A 430 19.76 -5.22 -17.19
C PHE A 430 18.44 -4.58 -16.80
N THR A 431 18.41 -4.05 -15.58
CA THR A 431 17.36 -3.15 -15.11
C THR A 431 18.01 -1.84 -14.65
N PRO A 432 17.31 -0.69 -14.68
CA PRO A 432 17.86 0.57 -14.20
C PRO A 432 18.43 0.54 -12.77
N PRO A 433 17.82 -0.14 -11.78
CA PRO A 433 18.40 -0.27 -10.45
C PRO A 433 19.47 -1.38 -10.35
N VAL A 434 19.79 -2.08 -11.44
CA VAL A 434 20.79 -3.17 -11.55
C VAL A 434 20.40 -4.47 -10.83
N TYR A 435 19.24 -4.52 -10.17
CA TYR A 435 18.71 -5.75 -9.55
C TYR A 435 17.80 -6.52 -10.50
N THR A 436 17.98 -7.84 -10.59
CA THR A 436 17.30 -8.72 -11.56
C THR A 436 16.17 -9.55 -10.97
N ASP A 437 15.89 -9.45 -9.67
CA ASP A 437 14.93 -10.30 -8.93
C ASP A 437 13.58 -10.50 -9.64
N ALA A 438 13.07 -9.45 -10.30
CA ALA A 438 11.83 -9.53 -11.07
C ALA A 438 11.94 -10.54 -12.23
N TYR A 439 13.02 -10.52 -13.00
CA TYR A 439 13.24 -11.48 -14.07
C TYR A 439 13.60 -12.86 -13.53
N ASP A 440 14.41 -12.92 -12.47
CA ASP A 440 14.83 -14.18 -11.87
C ASP A 440 13.61 -15.00 -11.38
N TYR A 441 12.65 -14.33 -10.75
CA TYR A 441 11.40 -14.97 -10.36
C TYR A 441 10.57 -15.41 -11.57
N LEU A 442 10.42 -14.56 -12.59
CA LEU A 442 9.63 -14.89 -13.78
C LEU A 442 10.24 -16.06 -14.58
N ILE A 443 11.56 -16.13 -14.64
CA ILE A 443 12.30 -17.26 -15.23
C ILE A 443 12.05 -18.52 -14.39
N PHE A 444 12.24 -18.45 -13.08
CA PHE A 444 11.95 -19.58 -12.18
C PHE A 444 10.52 -20.11 -12.33
N TRP A 445 9.52 -19.23 -12.24
CA TRP A 445 8.12 -19.62 -12.20
C TRP A 445 7.59 -20.05 -13.58
N ARG A 446 7.77 -19.20 -14.61
CA ARG A 446 7.12 -19.40 -15.90
C ARG A 446 7.95 -20.27 -16.83
N VAL A 447 9.26 -20.02 -16.89
CA VAL A 447 10.10 -20.71 -17.88
C VAL A 447 10.30 -22.16 -17.49
N LYS A 448 10.62 -22.45 -16.22
CA LYS A 448 10.75 -23.84 -15.77
C LYS A 448 9.51 -24.66 -16.11
N THR A 449 8.33 -24.08 -15.93
CA THR A 449 7.05 -24.72 -16.23
C THR A 449 6.77 -24.85 -17.73
N LYS A 450 7.14 -23.85 -18.55
CA LYS A 450 6.76 -23.77 -19.98
C LYS A 450 7.81 -24.35 -20.95
N TYR A 451 9.09 -24.14 -20.67
CA TYR A 451 10.21 -24.50 -21.56
C TYR A 451 11.13 -25.58 -20.97
N GLY A 452 11.02 -25.89 -19.68
CA GLY A 452 11.69 -27.04 -19.05
C GLY A 452 13.16 -26.85 -18.69
N TYR A 453 13.79 -25.70 -18.99
CA TYR A 453 15.16 -25.39 -18.57
C TYR A 453 15.33 -23.90 -18.22
N ILE A 454 16.36 -23.62 -17.41
CA ILE A 454 16.79 -22.27 -17.03
C ILE A 454 18.09 -21.96 -17.80
N PRO A 455 18.26 -20.74 -18.34
CA PRO A 455 19.44 -20.33 -19.10
C PRO A 455 20.64 -20.17 -18.18
N GLY A 456 21.84 -20.31 -18.74
CA GLY A 456 23.07 -19.99 -18.01
C GLY A 456 23.33 -18.48 -17.96
N HIS A 457 24.45 -18.10 -17.35
CA HIS A 457 24.85 -16.70 -17.16
C HIS A 457 26.30 -16.41 -17.57
N ASP A 458 27.00 -17.39 -18.14
CA ASP A 458 28.46 -17.38 -18.30
C ASP A 458 28.95 -16.71 -19.59
N LYS A 459 28.04 -16.20 -20.43
CA LYS A 459 28.30 -15.59 -21.75
C LYS A 459 29.00 -16.56 -22.72
N ASN A 460 28.75 -17.85 -22.61
CA ASN A 460 29.39 -18.85 -23.45
C ASN A 460 28.64 -19.04 -24.78
N GLY A 461 29.36 -18.90 -25.90
CA GLY A 461 28.79 -19.07 -27.23
C GLY A 461 27.68 -18.05 -27.52
N GLN A 462 26.49 -18.52 -27.88
CA GLN A 462 25.34 -17.65 -28.17
C GLN A 462 24.62 -17.26 -26.86
N PHE A 463 24.49 -15.97 -26.61
CA PHE A 463 23.81 -15.43 -25.43
C PHE A 463 22.87 -14.27 -25.78
N TYR A 464 21.97 -13.96 -24.86
CA TYR A 464 21.00 -12.90 -24.99
C TYR A 464 21.18 -11.86 -23.89
N LEU A 465 20.98 -10.61 -24.26
CA LEU A 465 20.82 -9.49 -23.33
C LEU A 465 19.36 -9.05 -23.34
N LEU A 466 18.75 -8.96 -22.17
CA LEU A 466 17.42 -8.38 -21.98
C LEU A 466 17.58 -7.10 -21.17
N MET A 467 17.27 -5.95 -21.76
CA MET A 467 17.55 -4.64 -21.17
C MET A 467 16.27 -3.82 -21.04
N GLU A 468 15.97 -3.37 -19.82
CA GLU A 468 14.98 -2.33 -19.55
C GLU A 468 15.64 -0.95 -19.70
N PRO A 469 15.35 -0.18 -20.77
CA PRO A 469 15.89 1.16 -20.88
C PRO A 469 15.23 2.10 -19.86
N ASP A 470 16.04 2.94 -19.22
CA ASP A 470 15.59 4.17 -18.59
C ASP A 470 15.68 5.29 -19.65
N TYR A 471 14.54 5.76 -20.15
CA TYR A 471 14.50 6.78 -21.19
C TYR A 471 14.96 8.16 -20.69
N GLU A 472 14.89 8.42 -19.39
CA GLU A 472 15.44 9.65 -18.79
C GLU A 472 16.96 9.54 -18.62
N LYS A 473 17.47 8.31 -18.45
CA LYS A 473 18.90 8.02 -18.25
C LYS A 473 19.39 6.93 -19.21
N PRO A 474 19.39 7.19 -20.54
CA PRO A 474 19.76 6.19 -21.53
C PRO A 474 21.22 5.75 -21.44
N TRP A 475 22.09 6.53 -20.77
CA TRP A 475 23.48 6.16 -20.52
C TRP A 475 23.63 4.98 -19.54
N SER A 476 22.60 4.64 -18.75
CA SER A 476 22.67 3.55 -17.76
C SER A 476 22.91 2.18 -18.41
N TYR A 477 22.01 1.74 -19.30
CA TYR A 477 22.17 0.46 -20.01
C TYR A 477 23.35 0.49 -20.99
N LYS A 478 23.65 1.65 -21.60
CA LYS A 478 24.82 1.81 -22.46
C LYS A 478 26.12 1.61 -21.69
N GLY A 479 26.23 2.21 -20.51
CA GLY A 479 27.35 2.00 -19.60
C GLY A 479 27.47 0.52 -19.19
N TRP A 480 26.36 -0.18 -18.94
CA TRP A 480 26.37 -1.63 -18.69
C TRP A 480 26.90 -2.44 -19.90
N LEU A 481 26.51 -2.08 -21.11
CA LEU A 481 27.05 -2.69 -22.33
C LEU A 481 28.57 -2.49 -22.45
N GLU A 482 29.06 -1.29 -22.15
CA GLU A 482 30.47 -0.91 -22.26
C GLU A 482 31.35 -1.48 -21.12
N THR A 483 30.80 -1.64 -19.92
CA THR A 483 31.59 -1.99 -18.71
C THR A 483 31.38 -3.42 -18.24
N VAL A 484 30.18 -3.98 -18.39
CA VAL A 484 29.86 -5.33 -17.91
C VAL A 484 29.85 -6.32 -19.06
N ILE A 485 29.24 -5.97 -20.20
CA ILE A 485 29.19 -6.90 -21.34
C ILE A 485 30.52 -6.94 -22.08
N LYS A 486 31.06 -5.77 -22.48
CA LYS A 486 32.34 -5.55 -23.19
C LYS A 486 32.45 -6.19 -24.57
N ASP A 487 32.28 -7.51 -24.64
CA ASP A 487 32.57 -8.32 -25.82
C ASP A 487 31.31 -9.00 -26.39
N GLY A 488 31.50 -9.76 -27.48
CA GLY A 488 30.46 -10.52 -28.17
C GLY A 488 29.82 -9.76 -29.33
N LYS A 489 29.85 -10.36 -30.51
CA LYS A 489 29.31 -9.80 -31.75
C LYS A 489 27.78 -9.79 -31.70
N VAL A 490 27.19 -8.62 -31.97
CA VAL A 490 25.73 -8.48 -32.06
C VAL A 490 25.23 -9.16 -33.34
N LEU A 491 24.36 -10.15 -33.18
CA LEU A 491 23.70 -10.85 -34.28
C LEU A 491 22.37 -10.19 -34.65
N SER A 492 21.62 -9.74 -33.65
CA SER A 492 20.37 -9.00 -33.86
C SER A 492 20.02 -8.16 -32.64
N THR A 493 19.25 -7.09 -32.87
CA THR A 493 18.63 -6.27 -31.81
C THR A 493 17.16 -6.12 -32.14
N VAL A 494 16.28 -6.34 -31.17
CA VAL A 494 14.85 -6.06 -31.29
C VAL A 494 14.39 -5.21 -30.12
N THR A 495 13.47 -4.28 -30.38
CA THR A 495 12.77 -3.53 -29.35
C THR A 495 11.31 -3.99 -29.35
N LEU A 496 10.84 -4.51 -28.23
CA LEU A 496 9.46 -4.97 -28.09
C LEU A 496 8.49 -3.79 -27.92
N PRO A 497 7.18 -3.98 -28.15
CA PRO A 497 6.17 -2.94 -27.90
C PRO A 497 6.19 -2.37 -26.47
N SER A 498 6.68 -3.15 -25.50
CA SER A 498 6.90 -2.72 -24.11
C SER A 498 8.08 -1.75 -23.92
N GLY A 499 8.91 -1.56 -24.96
CA GLY A 499 10.15 -0.78 -24.91
C GLY A 499 11.38 -1.58 -24.46
N ILE A 500 11.21 -2.84 -24.03
CA ILE A 500 12.33 -3.71 -23.64
C ILE A 500 13.17 -4.04 -24.88
N ILE A 501 14.49 -3.89 -24.75
CA ILE A 501 15.47 -4.14 -25.81
C ILE A 501 16.07 -5.52 -25.58
N ILE A 502 16.08 -6.35 -26.62
CA ILE A 502 16.72 -7.66 -26.61
C ILE A 502 17.84 -7.66 -27.65
N GLN A 503 19.05 -8.02 -27.21
CA GLN A 503 20.19 -8.23 -28.10
C GLN A 503 20.62 -9.69 -28.10
N LYS A 504 20.66 -10.31 -29.27
CA LYS A 504 21.28 -11.61 -29.46
C LYS A 504 22.75 -11.42 -29.82
N ARG A 505 23.63 -12.11 -29.11
CA ARG A 505 25.08 -12.00 -29.30
C ARG A 505 25.72 -13.38 -29.40
N ILE A 506 26.92 -13.41 -29.96
CA ILE A 506 27.81 -14.58 -29.92
C ILE A 506 29.19 -14.15 -29.43
N TYR A 507 29.70 -14.86 -28.43
CA TYR A 507 31.10 -14.75 -28.03
C TYR A 507 31.92 -15.54 -29.04
N GLU A 508 32.72 -14.86 -29.87
CA GLU A 508 33.77 -15.54 -30.62
C GLU A 508 34.82 -15.95 -29.58
N GLU A 509 35.08 -17.26 -29.45
CA GLU A 509 36.26 -17.71 -28.70
C GLU A 509 37.44 -16.92 -29.26
N GLN A 510 38.05 -16.05 -28.44
CA GLN A 510 39.40 -15.62 -28.73
C GLN A 510 40.20 -16.92 -28.76
N ALA A 511 40.55 -17.38 -29.95
CA ALA A 511 41.50 -18.45 -30.14
C ALA A 511 42.67 -18.11 -29.24
N LYS A 512 42.82 -18.85 -28.14
CA LYS A 512 43.94 -18.71 -27.22
C LYS A 512 45.19 -18.84 -28.09
N LYS A 513 45.87 -17.70 -28.31
CA LYS A 513 47.20 -17.68 -28.87
C LYS A 513 48.19 -18.03 -27.78
#